data_AF-A0A0W7W5A5-F1
#
_entry.id   AF-A0A0W7W5A5-F1
#
_cell.length_a   1.000
_cell.length_b   1.000
_cell.length_c   1.000
_cell.angle_alpha   90.00
_cell.angle_beta   90.00
_cell.angle_gamma   90.00
#
_symmetry.space_group_name_H-M   'P 1'
#
loop_
_entity.id
_entity.type
_entity.pdbx_description
1 polymer ?
#
loop_
_entity_poly.entity_id
_entity_poly.type
_entity_poly.pdbx_seq_one_letter_code
_entity_poly.pdbx_strand_id
1 'polypeptide(L)'
;MGRTERDNDIERERMPYVQIEANLWAVMRYPKDHPVAMIVGLANRDNVPLFFVQTWHPEPSRRRVISQHDTLEEANGSVLWDRAVIDAAAKTRVGPPNGVRN
;
A
#
# COMPACT_ATOMS: atom_id res chain seq x y z
N MET A 1 9.68 -4.20 -31.10
CA MET A 1 8.88 -4.93 -30.10
C MET A 1 9.75 -5.17 -28.89
N GLY A 2 9.44 -4.59 -27.73
CA GLY A 2 10.29 -4.70 -26.54
C GLY A 2 9.76 -4.00 -25.28
N ARG A 3 8.45 -3.73 -25.22
CA ARG A 3 7.75 -3.32 -23.99
C ARG A 3 7.05 -4.56 -23.49
N THR A 4 7.61 -5.29 -22.51
CA THR A 4 6.87 -6.48 -22.06
C THR A 4 6.91 -6.78 -20.57
N GLU A 5 7.96 -6.48 -19.81
CA GLU A 5 7.95 -6.86 -18.38
C GLU A 5 8.57 -5.79 -17.46
N ARG A 6 9.69 -5.18 -17.87
CA ARG A 6 10.37 -4.16 -17.05
C ARG A 6 9.55 -2.89 -16.80
N ASP A 7 8.76 -2.43 -17.77
CA ASP A 7 7.90 -1.25 -17.57
C ASP A 7 6.75 -1.55 -16.59
N ASN A 8 6.24 -2.78 -16.57
CA ASN A 8 5.19 -3.21 -15.63
C ASN A 8 5.71 -3.32 -14.18
N ASP A 9 6.97 -3.73 -14.00
CA ASP A 9 7.59 -3.79 -12.68
C ASP A 9 7.88 -2.38 -12.14
N ILE A 10 8.30 -1.45 -13.00
CA ILE A 10 8.52 -0.04 -12.65
C ILE A 10 7.20 0.68 -12.34
N GLU A 11 6.11 0.39 -13.04
CA GLU A 11 4.78 0.93 -12.73
C GLU A 11 4.18 0.32 -11.45
N ARG A 12 4.44 -0.96 -11.17
CA ARG A 12 4.12 -1.59 -9.89
C ARG A 12 4.90 -1.02 -8.71
N GLU A 13 6.13 -0.56 -8.94
CA GLU A 13 6.93 0.15 -7.94
C GLU A 13 6.46 1.60 -7.71
N ARG A 14 5.78 2.22 -8.67
CA ARG A 14 5.56 3.68 -8.69
C ARG A 14 4.22 4.21 -8.21
N MET A 15 3.23 3.37 -7.95
CA MET A 15 1.96 3.87 -7.39
C MET A 15 1.56 3.17 -6.09
N PRO A 16 2.20 3.54 -4.97
CA PRO A 16 1.93 2.92 -3.68
C PRO A 16 0.71 3.54 -2.96
N TYR A 17 0.12 4.60 -3.50
CA TYR A 17 -1.12 5.19 -3.00
C TYR A 17 -1.88 5.93 -4.10
N VAL A 18 -3.19 6.06 -3.92
CA VAL A 18 -4.11 6.78 -4.80
C VAL A 18 -4.59 8.02 -4.08
N GLN A 19 -4.38 9.20 -4.66
CA GLN A 19 -4.94 10.43 -4.11
C GLN A 19 -6.46 10.44 -4.35
N ILE A 20 -7.23 10.62 -3.27
CA ILE A 20 -8.70 10.70 -3.31
C ILE A 20 -9.13 12.16 -3.27
N GLU A 21 -8.49 12.95 -2.42
CA GLU A 21 -8.73 14.39 -2.27
C GLU A 21 -7.39 15.12 -2.11
N ALA A 22 -7.43 16.46 -2.07
CA ALA A 22 -6.24 17.30 -1.96
C ALA A 22 -5.28 16.86 -0.83
N ASN A 23 -5.85 16.41 0.30
CA ASN A 23 -5.10 16.04 1.51
C ASN A 23 -5.36 14.59 1.95
N LEU A 24 -5.88 13.73 1.06
CA LEU A 24 -6.25 12.36 1.42
C LEU A 24 -5.75 11.38 0.36
N TRP A 25 -5.02 10.36 0.81
CA TRP A 25 -4.51 9.29 -0.04
C TRP A 25 -4.95 7.93 0.50
N ALA A 26 -5.40 7.03 -0.38
CA ALA A 26 -5.60 5.62 -0.08
C ALA A 26 -4.33 4.84 -0.37
N VAL A 27 -3.87 4.07 0.61
CA VAL A 27 -2.71 3.20 0.45
C VAL A 27 -3.20 1.84 -0.02
N MET A 28 -2.91 1.51 -1.28
CA MET A 28 -3.25 0.23 -1.88
C MET A 28 -2.08 -0.74 -1.71
N ARG A 29 -2.37 -1.98 -1.30
CA ARG A 29 -1.41 -3.09 -1.27
C ARG A 29 -2.17 -4.34 -1.73
N TYR A 30 -1.57 -5.08 -2.68
CA TYR A 30 -2.18 -6.21 -3.39
C TYR A 30 -3.38 -5.84 -4.28
N PRO A 31 -3.82 -6.72 -5.18
CA PRO A 31 -5.18 -6.64 -5.74
C PRO A 31 -6.19 -6.90 -4.62
N LYS A 32 -6.44 -5.88 -3.79
CA LYS A 32 -7.55 -5.84 -2.83
C LYS A 32 -8.60 -4.88 -3.35
N ASP A 33 -9.85 -5.18 -3.03
CA ASP A 33 -11.02 -4.37 -3.36
C ASP A 33 -11.09 -3.08 -2.53
N HIS A 34 -10.22 -2.96 -1.51
CA HIS A 34 -10.19 -1.86 -0.57
C HIS A 34 -8.75 -1.47 -0.16
N PRO A 35 -8.54 -0.20 0.24
CA PRO A 35 -7.28 0.27 0.81
C PRO A 35 -6.88 -0.48 2.09
N VAL A 36 -5.58 -0.57 2.33
CA VAL A 36 -5.04 -1.10 3.59
C VAL A 36 -5.00 -0.01 4.67
N ALA A 37 -4.72 1.22 4.26
CA ALA A 37 -4.67 2.37 5.13
C ALA A 37 -5.07 3.64 4.36
N MET A 38 -5.30 4.71 5.10
CA MET A 38 -5.51 6.06 4.57
C MET A 38 -4.40 6.96 5.10
N ILE A 39 -3.92 7.91 4.30
CA ILE A 39 -3.00 8.95 4.74
C ILE A 39 -3.72 10.29 4.63
N VAL A 40 -3.73 11.05 5.73
CA VAL A 40 -4.31 12.39 5.80
C VAL A 40 -3.20 13.42 5.98
N GLY A 41 -3.13 14.40 5.10
CA GLY A 41 -2.22 15.55 5.21
C GLY A 41 -2.88 16.67 5.99
N LEU A 42 -2.22 17.19 7.02
CA LEU A 42 -2.65 18.36 7.77
C LEU A 42 -1.44 19.26 8.04
N ALA A 43 -1.64 20.56 8.06
CA ALA A 43 -0.62 21.49 8.53
C ALA A 43 -0.73 21.65 10.04
N ASN A 44 0.41 21.68 10.74
CA ASN A 44 0.45 22.04 12.16
C ASN A 44 0.26 23.56 12.35
N ARG A 45 0.38 24.04 13.60
CA ARG A 45 0.23 25.47 13.93
C ARG A 45 1.28 26.37 13.27
N ASP A 46 2.45 25.82 12.99
CA ASP A 46 3.57 26.50 12.33
C ASP A 46 3.52 26.36 10.80
N ASN A 47 2.39 25.87 10.26
CA ASN A 47 2.17 25.61 8.84
C ASN A 47 3.15 24.57 8.24
N VAL A 48 3.72 23.70 9.06
CA VAL A 48 4.53 22.56 8.63
C VAL A 48 3.60 21.40 8.29
N PRO A 49 3.72 20.79 7.09
CA PRO A 49 2.90 19.66 6.71
C PRO A 49 3.23 18.42 7.57
N LEU A 50 2.20 17.70 7.97
CA LEU A 50 2.25 16.44 8.68
C LEU A 50 1.33 15.43 8.02
N PHE A 51 1.77 14.18 7.96
CA PHE A 51 1.06 13.08 7.32
C PHE A 51 0.68 12.02 8.33
N PHE A 52 -0.62 11.82 8.53
CA PHE A 52 -1.17 10.89 9.50
C PHE A 52 -1.67 9.64 8.81
N VAL A 53 -1.12 8.49 9.18
CA VAL A 53 -1.61 7.19 8.71
C VAL A 53 -2.77 6.76 9.59
N GLN A 54 -3.87 6.40 8.95
CA GLN A 54 -5.08 5.90 9.60
C GLN A 54 -5.39 4.48 9.13
N THR A 55 -5.98 3.68 10.04
CA THR A 55 -6.60 2.42 9.66
C THR A 55 -7.67 2.64 8.60
N TRP A 56 -7.76 1.74 7.62
CA TRP A 56 -8.89 1.76 6.69
C TRP A 56 -10.16 1.23 7.37
N HIS A 57 -11.26 1.95 7.19
CA HIS A 57 -12.61 1.52 7.52
C HIS A 57 -13.61 2.28 6.63
N PRO A 58 -14.69 1.65 6.13
CA PRO A 58 -15.68 2.32 5.28
C PRO A 58 -16.32 3.52 5.99
N GLU A 59 -16.77 3.32 7.24
CA GLU A 59 -17.23 4.40 8.13
C GLU A 59 -16.04 5.24 8.65
N PRO A 60 -15.92 6.54 8.30
CA PRO A 60 -14.78 7.38 8.67
C PRO A 60 -14.58 7.57 10.17
N SER A 61 -15.67 7.62 10.96
CA SER A 61 -15.60 7.80 12.41
C SER A 61 -14.91 6.65 13.16
N ARG A 62 -14.78 5.48 12.51
CA ARG A 62 -14.10 4.29 13.06
C ARG A 62 -12.63 4.21 12.68
N ARG A 63 -12.14 5.09 11.81
CA ARG A 63 -10.72 5.16 11.47
C ARG A 63 -9.93 5.64 12.69
N ARG A 64 -8.71 5.14 12.85
CA ARG A 64 -7.82 5.50 13.96
C ARG A 64 -6.45 5.84 13.41
N VAL A 65 -5.88 6.95 13.89
CA VAL A 65 -4.49 7.31 13.59
C VAL A 65 -3.58 6.29 14.26
N ILE A 66 -2.64 5.75 13.50
CA ILE A 66 -1.69 4.73 13.94
C ILE A 66 -0.24 5.21 13.87
N SER A 67 0.06 6.20 13.02
CA SER A 67 1.38 6.83 12.96
C SER A 67 1.31 8.23 12.33
N GLN A 68 2.35 9.03 12.55
CA GLN A 68 2.53 10.38 12.02
C GLN A 68 3.94 10.48 11.43
N HIS A 69 4.08 11.16 10.29
CA HIS A 69 5.33 11.35 9.57
C HIS A 69 5.43 12.75 8.98
N ASP A 70 6.65 13.17 8.67
CA ASP A 70 6.95 14.49 8.13
C ASP A 70 6.77 14.54 6.60
N THR A 71 6.87 13.40 5.92
CA THR A 71 6.68 13.29 4.47
C THR A 71 5.62 12.25 4.10
N LEU A 72 5.01 12.44 2.92
CA LEU A 72 4.04 11.48 2.36
C LEU A 72 4.71 10.14 2.05
N GLU A 73 5.96 10.19 1.59
CA GLU A 73 6.79 9.02 1.26
C GLU A 73 7.03 8.15 2.49
N GLU A 74 7.42 8.75 3.62
CA GLU A 74 7.60 8.04 4.90
C GLU A 74 6.29 7.45 5.42
N ALA A 75 5.21 8.23 5.36
CA ALA A 75 3.88 7.76 5.77
C ALA A 75 3.46 6.54 4.95
N ASN A 76 3.61 6.59 3.65
CA ASN A 76 3.34 5.47 2.76
C ASN A 76 4.27 4.26 3.03
N GLY A 77 5.57 4.50 3.23
CA GLY A 77 6.56 3.46 3.54
C GLY A 77 6.28 2.74 4.86
N SER A 78 5.68 3.43 5.82
CA SER A 78 5.30 2.85 7.12
C SER A 78 4.14 1.84 7.03
N VAL A 79 3.33 1.90 5.97
CA VAL A 79 2.25 0.95 5.72
C VAL A 79 2.83 -0.31 5.09
N LEU A 80 3.18 -1.24 5.97
CA LEU A 80 3.80 -2.51 5.59
C LEU A 80 2.86 -3.39 4.75
N TRP A 81 3.47 -4.13 3.84
CA TRP A 81 2.82 -5.23 3.14
C TRP A 81 2.51 -6.34 4.13
N ASP A 82 1.26 -6.81 4.19
CA ASP A 82 0.93 -8.05 4.89
C ASP A 82 1.57 -9.22 4.14
N ARG A 83 2.77 -9.61 4.56
CA ARG A 83 3.57 -10.65 3.88
C ARG A 83 2.93 -12.03 3.98
N ALA A 84 2.07 -12.29 4.97
CA ALA A 84 1.42 -13.58 5.11
C ALA A 84 0.54 -13.91 3.89
N VAL A 85 -0.10 -12.89 3.30
CA VAL A 85 -0.92 -13.04 2.10
C VAL A 85 -0.05 -13.26 0.84
N ILE A 86 1.12 -12.60 0.73
CA ILE A 86 2.09 -12.90 -0.35
C ILE A 86 2.57 -14.32 -0.22
N ASP A 87 3.01 -14.71 0.97
CA ASP A 87 3.64 -15.99 1.21
C ASP A 87 2.64 -17.13 0.96
N ALA A 88 1.37 -16.94 1.32
CA ALA A 88 0.30 -17.87 1.02
C ALA A 88 0.03 -17.98 -0.50
N ALA A 89 -0.06 -16.85 -1.21
CA ALA A 89 -0.29 -16.81 -2.66
C ALA A 89 0.91 -17.36 -3.45
N ALA A 90 2.13 -17.13 -2.99
CA ALA A 90 3.35 -17.69 -3.56
C ALA A 90 3.33 -19.21 -3.42
N LYS A 91 3.05 -19.74 -2.22
CA LYS A 91 2.95 -21.19 -1.98
C LYS A 91 1.90 -21.89 -2.84
N THR A 92 0.79 -21.23 -3.18
CA THR A 92 -0.25 -21.82 -4.06
C THR A 92 0.15 -21.86 -5.53
N ARG A 93 1.12 -21.03 -5.95
CA ARG A 93 1.63 -20.97 -7.33
C ARG A 93 2.86 -21.84 -7.57
N VAL A 94 3.54 -22.27 -6.52
CA VAL A 94 4.60 -23.27 -6.63
C VAL A 94 3.93 -24.64 -6.70
N GLY A 95 3.69 -25.12 -7.93
CA GLY A 95 3.35 -26.53 -8.15
C GLY A 95 4.39 -27.46 -7.53
N PRO A 96 4.07 -28.75 -7.31
CA PRO A 96 5.02 -29.70 -6.77
C PRO A 96 6.32 -29.65 -7.59
N PRO A 97 7.50 -29.74 -6.95
CA PRO A 97 8.77 -29.75 -7.67
C PRO A 97 8.68 -30.79 -8.79
N ASN A 98 8.94 -30.35 -10.03
CA ASN A 98 8.92 -31.21 -11.21
C ASN A 98 9.68 -32.51 -10.91
N GLY A 99 8.99 -33.66 -10.91
CA GLY A 99 9.66 -34.95 -11.01
C GLY A 99 9.31 -36.08 -10.03
N VAL A 100 8.12 -36.15 -9.41
CA VAL A 100 7.68 -37.46 -8.86
C VAL A 100 7.14 -38.30 -10.01
N ARG A 101 8.01 -39.15 -10.57
CA ARG A 101 7.62 -40.25 -11.46
C ARG A 101 6.97 -41.34 -10.62
N ASN A 102 5.72 -41.67 -10.93
CA ASN A 102 5.11 -42.95 -10.53
C ASN A 102 5.88 -44.12 -11.18
#